data_AF-A0A957V7J2-F1
#
_entry.id   AF-A0A957V7J2-F1
#
_cell.length_a   1.000
_cell.length_b   1.000
_cell.length_c   1.000
_cell.angle_alpha   90.00
_cell.angle_beta   90.00
_cell.angle_gamma   90.00
#
_symmetry.space_group_name_H-M   'P 1'
#
loop_
_entity.id
_entity.type
_entity.pdbx_description
1 polymer ?
#
loop_
_entity_poly.entity_id
_entity_poly.type
_entity_poly.pdbx_seq_one_letter_code
_entity_poly.pdbx_strand_id
1 'polypeptide(L)'
;MLGYQLAAGKLGQDWKSLIGGAIGFILPVLSSLILWPLLVWAFNRSFAFGKLWLGSLLGFILGMVVFFVIGMFIGQDPSWVGFGWAMLWAFWGATSAAFMSSAVRE
;
A
#
# COMPACT_ATOMS: atom_id res chain seq x y z
N MET A 1 -20.69 0.11 0.72
CA MET A 1 -19.66 -0.70 0.01
C MET A 1 -20.00 -0.73 -1.47
N LEU A 2 -19.06 -0.40 -2.36
CA LEU A 2 -19.26 -0.27 -3.81
C LEU A 2 -19.92 -1.50 -4.45
N GLY A 3 -19.55 -2.71 -4.02
CA GLY A 3 -20.16 -3.96 -4.50
C GLY A 3 -21.65 -4.08 -4.15
N TYR A 4 -22.06 -3.62 -2.97
CA TYR A 4 -23.48 -3.58 -2.57
C TYR A 4 -24.26 -2.52 -3.35
N GLN A 5 -23.67 -1.35 -3.61
CA GLN A 5 -24.32 -0.31 -4.42
C GLN A 5 -24.42 -0.70 -5.90
N LEU A 6 -23.43 -1.41 -6.43
CA LEU A 6 -23.44 -2.02 -7.77
C LEU A 6 -24.54 -3.09 -7.87
N ALA A 7 -24.61 -4.00 -6.89
CA ALA A 7 -25.62 -5.05 -6.85
C ALA A 7 -27.05 -4.51 -6.63
N ALA A 8 -27.20 -3.41 -5.90
CA ALA A 8 -28.49 -2.78 -5.61
C ALA A 8 -28.97 -1.79 -6.69
N GLY A 9 -28.24 -1.62 -7.80
CA GLY A 9 -28.58 -0.65 -8.85
C GLY A 9 -28.51 0.81 -8.39
N LYS A 10 -27.86 1.09 -7.26
CA LYS A 10 -27.71 2.42 -6.64
C LYS A 10 -26.33 3.01 -6.92
N LEU A 11 -25.63 2.52 -7.94
CA LEU A 11 -24.31 3.00 -8.31
C LEU A 11 -24.39 4.49 -8.68
N GLY A 12 -23.70 5.34 -7.93
CA GLY A 12 -23.71 6.79 -8.14
C GLY A 12 -24.59 7.61 -7.18
N GLN A 13 -25.45 6.98 -6.36
CA GLN A 13 -26.18 7.71 -5.30
C GLN A 13 -25.24 8.28 -4.22
N ASP A 14 -24.08 7.64 -4.02
CA ASP A 14 -23.10 8.03 -3.01
C ASP A 14 -21.70 8.26 -3.64
N TRP A 15 -21.67 9.18 -4.61
CA TRP A 15 -20.45 9.54 -5.35
C TRP A 15 -19.31 10.00 -4.43
N LYS A 16 -19.63 10.61 -3.28
CA LYS A 16 -18.63 11.04 -2.28
C LYS A 16 -17.90 9.86 -1.68
N SER A 17 -18.61 8.80 -1.28
CA SER A 17 -17.99 7.57 -0.78
C SER A 17 -17.17 6.86 -1.86
N LEU A 18 -17.62 6.90 -3.12
CA LEU A 18 -16.87 6.32 -4.25
C LEU A 18 -15.54 7.06 -4.46
N ILE A 19 -15.56 8.39 -4.51
CA ILE A 19 -14.36 9.22 -4.63
C ILE A 19 -13.46 9.04 -3.41
N GLY A 20 -14.02 9.04 -2.19
CA GLY A 20 -13.26 8.83 -0.96
C GLY A 20 -12.56 7.48 -0.93
N GLY A 21 -13.23 6.41 -1.36
CA GLY A 21 -12.62 5.09 -1.48
C GLY A 21 -11.52 5.03 -2.54
N ALA A 22 -11.76 5.63 -3.72
CA ALA A 22 -10.76 5.68 -4.79
C ALA A 22 -9.52 6.47 -4.36
N ILE A 23 -9.69 7.64 -3.75
CA ILE A 23 -8.59 8.45 -3.21
C ILE A 23 -7.86 7.69 -2.10
N GLY A 24 -8.60 7.08 -1.17
CA GLY A 24 -8.05 6.29 -0.07
C GLY A 24 -7.26 5.07 -0.52
N PHE A 25 -7.50 4.57 -1.73
CA PHE A 25 -6.72 3.49 -2.33
C PHE A 25 -5.56 3.98 -3.18
N ILE A 26 -5.79 4.97 -4.05
CA ILE A 26 -4.80 5.46 -5.01
C ILE A 26 -3.67 6.22 -4.32
N LEU A 27 -3.99 7.09 -3.35
CA LEU A 27 -2.97 7.92 -2.69
C LEU A 27 -1.90 7.07 -1.99
N PRO A 28 -2.21 6.05 -1.19
CA PRO A 28 -1.19 5.19 -0.60
C PRO A 28 -0.32 4.46 -1.64
N VAL A 29 -0.90 4.02 -2.75
CA VAL A 29 -0.15 3.33 -3.83
C VAL A 29 0.81 4.29 -4.54
N LEU A 30 0.34 5.48 -4.92
CA LEU A 30 1.21 6.51 -5.52
C LEU A 30 2.26 7.01 -4.52
N SER A 31 1.87 7.17 -3.26
CA SER A 31 2.75 7.62 -2.20
C SER A 31 3.89 6.63 -1.97
N SER A 32 3.56 5.34 -1.84
CA SER A 32 4.57 4.29 -1.63
C SER A 32 5.47 4.12 -2.85
N LEU A 33 4.93 3.94 -4.05
CA LEU A 33 5.74 3.55 -5.22
C LEU A 33 6.47 4.71 -5.89
N ILE A 34 5.95 5.93 -5.80
CA ILE A 34 6.48 7.08 -6.54
C ILE A 34 6.97 8.16 -5.57
N LEU A 35 6.09 8.69 -4.72
CA LEU A 35 6.44 9.85 -3.89
C LEU A 35 7.53 9.51 -2.88
N TRP A 36 7.45 8.37 -2.20
CA TRP A 36 8.41 7.99 -1.17
C TRP A 36 9.84 7.84 -1.73
N PRO A 37 10.11 7.01 -2.77
CA PRO A 37 11.44 6.92 -3.37
C PRO A 37 11.94 8.27 -3.89
N LEU A 38 11.05 9.07 -4.49
CA LEU A 38 11.39 10.37 -5.05
C LEU A 38 11.78 11.37 -3.95
N LEU A 39 11.00 11.44 -2.88
CA LEU A 39 11.25 12.35 -1.76
C LEU A 39 12.52 11.94 -1.00
N VAL A 40 12.68 10.66 -0.67
CA VAL A 40 13.90 10.18 0.02
C VAL A 40 15.14 10.46 -0.81
N TRP A 41 15.10 10.21 -2.11
CA TRP A 41 16.20 10.53 -3.02
C TRP A 41 16.43 12.05 -3.15
N ALA A 42 15.36 12.84 -3.25
CA ALA A 42 15.46 14.29 -3.40
C ALA A 42 16.13 14.94 -2.18
N PHE A 43 15.77 14.49 -0.97
CA PHE A 43 16.31 15.00 0.29
C PHE A 43 17.62 14.33 0.73
N ASN A 44 17.90 13.11 0.25
CA ASN A 44 19.14 12.40 0.56
C ASN A 44 19.68 11.65 -0.67
N ARG A 45 20.65 12.27 -1.33
CA ARG A 45 21.30 11.76 -2.55
C ARG A 45 22.29 10.63 -2.30
N SER A 46 22.59 10.29 -1.04
CA SER A 46 23.41 9.12 -0.70
C SER A 46 22.72 7.80 -1.05
N PHE A 47 21.37 7.80 -1.11
CA PHE A 47 20.62 6.63 -1.54
C PHE A 47 20.37 6.64 -3.05
N ALA A 48 20.76 5.57 -3.74
CA ALA A 48 20.45 5.39 -5.15
C ALA A 48 18.92 5.25 -5.34
N PHE A 49 18.33 6.07 -6.21
CA PHE A 49 16.89 6.06 -6.49
C PHE A 49 16.37 4.67 -6.87
N GLY A 50 17.11 3.93 -7.71
CA GLY A 50 16.73 2.59 -8.13
C GLY A 50 16.61 1.60 -6.96
N LYS A 51 17.50 1.69 -5.96
CA LYS A 51 17.43 0.84 -4.76
C LYS A 51 16.22 1.20 -3.89
N LEU A 52 15.92 2.50 -3.75
CA LEU A 52 14.74 2.98 -3.00
C LEU A 52 13.43 2.54 -3.67
N TRP A 53 13.36 2.69 -4.99
CA TRP A 53 12.19 2.28 -5.76
C TRP A 53 12.00 0.77 -5.70
N LEU A 54 13.08 -0.01 -5.84
CA LEU A 54 13.02 -1.47 -5.76
C LEU A 54 12.57 -1.95 -4.37
N GLY A 55 13.11 -1.36 -3.30
CA GLY A 55 12.68 -1.66 -1.93
C GLY A 55 11.20 -1.35 -1.69
N SER A 56 10.73 -0.23 -2.24
CA SER A 56 9.32 0.14 -2.15
C SER A 56 8.41 -0.81 -2.95
N LEU A 57 8.80 -1.16 -4.18
CA LEU A 57 8.07 -2.10 -5.04
C LEU A 57 7.95 -3.48 -4.39
N LEU A 58 9.08 -4.04 -3.94
CA LEU A 58 9.11 -5.35 -3.29
C LEU A 58 8.35 -5.32 -1.96
N GLY A 59 8.47 -4.23 -1.19
CA GLY A 59 7.72 -4.04 0.04
C GLY A 59 6.21 -3.99 -0.20
N PHE A 60 5.77 -3.34 -1.27
CA PHE A 60 4.36 -3.29 -1.65
C PHE A 60 3.85 -4.67 -2.07
N ILE A 61 4.59 -5.40 -2.90
CA ILE A 61 4.25 -6.77 -3.31
C ILE A 61 4.16 -7.67 -2.08
N LEU A 62 5.15 -7.63 -1.18
CA LEU A 62 5.16 -8.41 0.05
C LEU A 62 3.98 -8.06 0.96
N GLY A 63 3.69 -6.76 1.13
CA GLY A 63 2.54 -6.30 1.90
C GLY A 63 1.21 -6.81 1.33
N MET A 64 1.06 -6.79 0.00
CA MET A 64 -0.12 -7.34 -0.68
C MET A 64 -0.25 -8.86 -0.47
N VAL A 65 0.85 -9.60 -0.55
CA VAL A 65 0.87 -11.04 -0.23
C VAL A 65 0.40 -11.27 1.20
N VAL A 66 0.92 -10.53 2.18
CA VAL A 66 0.51 -10.63 3.59
C VAL A 66 -0.98 -10.30 3.77
N PHE A 67 -1.48 -9.24 3.11
CA PHE A 67 -2.90 -8.88 3.14
C PHE A 67 -3.80 -10.03 2.68
N PHE A 68 -3.49 -10.65 1.54
CA PHE A 68 -4.28 -11.76 1.00
C PHE A 68 -4.13 -13.05 1.82
N VAL A 69 -2.94 -13.30 2.37
CA VAL A 69 -2.72 -14.43 3.29
C VAL A 69 -3.59 -14.29 4.54
N ILE A 70 -3.65 -13.11 5.15
CA ILE A 70 -4.53 -12.83 6.29
C ILE A 70 -5.99 -13.10 5.93
N GLY A 71 -6.45 -12.58 4.78
CA GLY A 71 -7.81 -12.81 4.29
C GLY A 71 -8.13 -14.29 4.03
N MET A 72 -7.15 -15.06 3.54
CA MET A 72 -7.30 -16.51 3.33
C MET A 72 -7.54 -17.26 4.64
N PHE A 73 -6.88 -16.86 5.73
CA PHE A 73 -6.99 -17.55 7.03
C PHE A 73 -8.20 -17.12 7.87
N ILE A 74 -8.63 -15.85 7.79
CA ILE A 74 -9.77 -15.36 8.57
C ILE A 74 -11.11 -15.60 7.84
N GLY A 75 -11.09 -15.67 6.50
CA GLY A 75 -12.26 -15.97 5.69
C GLY A 75 -13.04 -14.72 5.25
N GLN A 76 -14.35 -14.90 5.03
CA GLN A 76 -15.22 -13.90 4.37
C GLN A 76 -15.71 -12.77 5.29
N ASP A 77 -15.44 -12.83 6.60
CA ASP A 77 -15.81 -11.75 7.52
C ASP A 77 -14.93 -10.51 7.25
N PRO A 78 -15.50 -9.34 6.84
CA PRO A 78 -14.71 -8.16 6.52
C PRO A 78 -13.99 -7.52 7.71
N SER A 79 -14.18 -8.00 8.95
CA SER A 79 -13.52 -7.48 10.15
C SER A 79 -11.97 -7.48 10.06
N TRP A 80 -11.38 -8.39 9.28
CA TRP A 80 -9.93 -8.47 9.10
C TRP A 80 -9.34 -7.39 8.20
N VAL A 81 -10.14 -6.72 7.36
CA VAL A 81 -9.63 -5.81 6.32
C VAL A 81 -8.82 -4.66 6.94
N GLY A 82 -9.26 -4.14 8.09
CA GLY A 82 -8.53 -3.08 8.80
C GLY A 82 -7.16 -3.56 9.33
N PHE A 83 -7.12 -4.75 9.92
CA PHE A 83 -5.87 -5.35 10.38
C PHE A 83 -4.94 -5.70 9.20
N GLY A 84 -5.46 -6.34 8.17
CA GLY A 84 -4.71 -6.65 6.95
C GLY A 84 -4.13 -5.40 6.30
N TRP A 85 -4.91 -4.31 6.25
CA TRP A 85 -4.45 -3.02 5.73
C TRP A 85 -3.26 -2.47 6.52
N ALA A 86 -3.33 -2.51 7.86
CA ALA A 86 -2.20 -2.10 8.69
C ALA A 86 -0.96 -2.98 8.48
N MET A 87 -1.15 -4.31 8.36
CA MET A 87 -0.06 -5.25 8.12
C MET A 87 0.61 -5.04 6.76
N LEU A 88 -0.15 -4.78 5.70
CA LEU A 88 0.39 -4.43 4.37
C LEU A 88 1.38 -3.27 4.48
N TRP A 89 0.97 -2.16 5.10
CA TRP A 89 1.81 -0.97 5.19
C TRP A 89 2.99 -1.16 6.16
N ALA A 90 2.83 -1.97 7.20
CA ALA A 90 3.93 -2.35 8.08
C ALA A 90 5.03 -3.12 7.33
N PHE A 91 4.65 -4.09 6.49
CA PHE A 91 5.59 -4.86 5.68
C PHE A 91 6.23 -4.03 4.57
N TRP A 92 5.49 -3.11 3.96
CA TRP A 92 6.05 -2.12 3.02
C TRP A 92 7.11 -1.24 3.69
N GLY A 93 6.80 -0.69 4.87
CA GLY A 93 7.71 0.16 5.64
C GLY A 93 8.96 -0.58 6.09
N ALA A 94 8.80 -1.81 6.60
CA ALA A 94 9.92 -2.67 7.02
C ALA A 94 10.86 -3.01 5.86
N THR A 95 10.31 -3.34 4.68
CA THR A 95 11.12 -3.65 3.49
C THR A 95 11.86 -2.42 2.99
N SER A 96 11.19 -1.26 2.94
CA SER A 96 11.82 0.00 2.57
C SER A 96 12.97 0.37 3.51
N ALA A 97 12.76 0.21 4.82
CA ALA A 97 13.81 0.43 5.83
C ALA A 97 14.98 -0.56 5.67
N ALA A 98 14.71 -1.84 5.36
CA ALA A 98 15.75 -2.83 5.12
C ALA A 98 16.66 -2.44 3.94
N PHE A 99 16.08 -2.01 2.82
CA PHE A 99 16.82 -1.54 1.64
C PHE A 99 17.65 -0.27 1.90
N MET A 100 17.13 0.65 2.71
CA MET A 100 17.89 1.82 3.15
C MET A 100 19.05 1.41 4.06
N SER A 101 18.83 0.47 4.98
CA SER A 101 19.89 0.00 5.90
C SER A 101 21.02 -0.75 5.19
N SER A 102 20.72 -1.53 4.14
CA SER A 102 21.73 -2.23 3.36
C SER A 102 22.58 -1.26 2.55
N ALA A 103 22.01 -0.14 2.10
CA ALA A 103 22.74 0.87 1.33
C ALA A 103 23.76 1.67 2.17
N VAL A 104 23.64 1.70 3.50
CA VAL A 104 24.63 2.34 4.39
C VAL A 104 25.89 1.47 4.58
N ARG A 105 25.81 0.17 4.27
CA ARG A 105 26.89 -0.80 4.49
C ARG A 105 27.74 -1.08 3.25
N GLU A 106 27.43 -0.44 2.12
CA GLU A 106 28.25 -0.43 0.89
C GLU A 106 29.05 0.88 0.83
#